data_AF-A0A1B6DUM9-F1
#
_entry.id   AF-A0A1B6DUM9-F1
#
_cell.length_a   1.000
_cell.length_b   1.000
_cell.length_c   1.000
_cell.angle_alpha   90.00
_cell.angle_beta   90.00
_cell.angle_gamma   90.00
#
_symmetry.space_group_name_H-M   'P 1'
#
loop_
_entity.id
_entity.type
_entity.pdbx_description
1 polymer ?
#
loop_
_entity_poly.entity_id
_entity_poly.type
_entity_poly.pdbx_seq_one_letter_code
_entity_poly.pdbx_strand_id
1 'polypeptide(L)'
;MKLPKIKLPYISFKEDLGPLLDLKVLVVSFFGKSAYNILSSKAGLVDNLLGQQILKTSVLDNVDVDPETLCNIEGYYDSKQNVLYLQLCGVFDTHTLIKQYERLLGELEEKGYLSVWAQLKHGYARSLLFLFSISHILILSHPSQSFDISYIHLFRALEHVRLIIQPFTSELLGQINGLNPDWAFNGRPCSPRVLFLFQSCPSAFRKKSKNGRSMNIKKLEHAIEDQIYNILRKSRIITNFSSNSLFAIPANQEFVYVETVQGGTFHWVPYLVDSLVDLCKMGPLSNENLQFGFGYESLKSESHSSSSDHSFQKFLQQHIDQAFHKGFDDNVGRHPPTNTFFVIPTLGVLMEAIHVLYNLIIKSGYIEKFASANSILHNLLDTDVKFSEARCSKVLPLAIATYQENLPPHYTKGYHERRVAHALSVFGVHARGPLVENYVTQLEHDCELHWKNGRQMCEVLSLTGNPCTKPLHKGGSGETSIHEADTNFKAELPIMEHCSGVRYISACNCGRKQGSREDPFTVRNANYDFYQLLGSECGCEMLDRIVFPVFEPSTKDFNFR
;
A
#
# COMPACT_ATOMS: atom_id res chain seq x y z
N MET A 1 -27.22 14.23 29.95
CA MET A 1 -27.04 12.89 29.34
C MET A 1 -25.67 12.89 28.67
N LYS A 2 -24.74 11.99 29.03
CA LYS A 2 -23.46 11.88 28.32
C LYS A 2 -23.74 11.15 27.00
N LEU A 3 -23.51 11.82 25.87
CA LEU A 3 -23.69 11.20 24.57
C LEU A 3 -22.56 10.19 24.34
N PRO A 4 -22.86 9.01 23.74
CA PRO A 4 -21.85 7.99 23.49
C PRO A 4 -20.86 8.45 22.42
N LYS A 5 -19.67 7.85 22.45
CA LYS A 5 -18.70 7.93 21.35
C LYS A 5 -19.35 7.27 20.12
N ILE A 6 -19.31 7.97 19.00
CA ILE A 6 -19.87 7.54 17.72
C ILE A 6 -18.78 6.82 16.93
N LYS A 7 -19.15 5.72 16.26
CA LYS A 7 -18.30 5.05 15.26
C LYS A 7 -19.09 4.99 13.94
N LEU A 8 -18.48 5.44 12.84
CA LEU A 8 -19.14 5.40 11.54
C LEU A 8 -18.97 4.01 10.87
N PRO A 9 -20.00 3.51 10.17
CA PRO A 9 -21.31 4.12 9.97
C PRO A 9 -22.19 3.97 11.22
N TYR A 10 -22.82 5.06 11.65
CA TYR A 10 -23.65 5.08 12.85
C TYR A 10 -25.12 4.92 12.46
N ILE A 11 -25.68 3.72 12.63
CA ILE A 11 -27.01 3.35 12.10
C ILE A 11 -28.12 3.65 13.12
N SER A 12 -27.85 3.55 14.42
CA SER A 12 -28.83 3.77 15.51
C SER A 12 -29.08 5.26 15.83
N PHE A 13 -28.57 6.18 15.01
CA PHE A 13 -28.60 7.61 15.30
C PHE A 13 -30.02 8.19 15.48
N LYS A 14 -31.03 7.60 14.83
CA LYS A 14 -32.42 8.05 14.95
C LYS A 14 -32.99 7.81 16.36
N GLU A 15 -32.56 6.72 17.00
CA GLU A 15 -32.97 6.37 18.37
C GLU A 15 -32.13 7.14 19.40
N ASP A 16 -30.81 7.18 19.19
CA ASP A 16 -29.87 7.73 20.16
C ASP A 16 -29.84 9.27 20.19
N LEU A 17 -30.08 9.92 19.05
CA LEU A 17 -30.03 11.38 18.88
C LEU A 17 -31.40 12.00 18.57
N GLY A 18 -32.48 11.24 18.71
CA GLY A 18 -33.85 11.64 18.35
C GLY A 18 -34.22 13.11 18.62
N PRO A 19 -34.13 13.62 19.87
CA PRO A 19 -34.51 15.01 20.18
C PRO A 19 -33.55 16.07 19.62
N LEU A 20 -32.38 15.67 19.11
CA LEU A 20 -31.32 16.56 18.62
C LEU A 20 -31.29 16.64 17.08
N LEU A 21 -32.08 15.83 16.38
CA LEU A 21 -31.99 15.68 14.92
C LEU A 21 -32.30 16.97 14.15
N ASP A 22 -33.15 17.84 14.69
CA ASP A 22 -33.54 19.10 14.05
C ASP A 22 -32.54 20.24 14.31
N LEU A 23 -31.54 20.03 15.17
CA LEU A 23 -30.53 21.05 15.47
C LEU A 23 -29.55 21.20 14.30
N LYS A 24 -29.22 22.45 14.00
CA LYS A 24 -28.16 22.78 13.03
C LYS A 24 -26.80 22.38 13.58
N VAL A 25 -25.99 21.71 12.76
CA VAL A 25 -24.71 21.16 13.19
C VAL A 25 -23.57 21.55 12.26
N LEU A 26 -22.40 21.82 12.83
CA LEU A 26 -21.13 21.93 12.11
C LEU A 26 -20.30 20.67 12.29
N VAL A 27 -19.49 20.36 11.29
CA VAL A 27 -18.61 19.18 11.30
C VAL A 27 -17.16 19.63 11.33
N VAL A 28 -16.44 19.24 12.38
CA VAL A 28 -15.00 19.48 12.57
C VAL A 28 -14.28 18.15 12.59
N SER A 29 -13.45 17.91 11.58
CA SER A 29 -12.81 16.61 11.38
C SER A 29 -11.30 16.67 11.55
N PHE A 30 -10.72 15.63 12.16
CA PHE A 30 -9.29 15.50 12.41
C PHE A 30 -8.70 14.39 11.56
N PHE A 31 -7.63 14.70 10.83
CA PHE A 31 -6.85 13.73 10.08
C PHE A 31 -5.36 14.07 10.23
N GLY A 32 -4.50 13.23 9.67
CA GLY A 32 -3.06 13.42 9.70
C GLY A 32 -2.31 12.27 10.36
N LYS A 33 -1.21 12.59 11.01
CA LYS A 33 -0.28 11.63 11.62
C LYS A 33 -0.29 11.78 13.14
N SER A 34 -0.01 10.69 13.85
CA SER A 34 0.20 10.72 15.30
C SER A 34 1.43 9.90 15.70
N ALA A 35 2.19 10.44 16.66
CA ALA A 35 3.34 9.75 17.24
C ALA A 35 2.87 8.62 18.17
N TYR A 36 3.75 7.65 18.45
CA TYR A 36 3.44 6.58 19.42
C TYR A 36 3.48 7.13 20.84
N ASN A 37 2.31 7.33 21.45
CA ASN A 37 2.20 7.80 22.82
C ASN A 37 0.97 7.20 23.52
N ILE A 38 1.01 7.07 24.86
CA ILE A 38 -0.05 6.50 25.72
C ILE A 38 -1.40 7.19 25.51
N LEU A 39 -1.39 8.49 25.20
CA LEU A 39 -2.57 9.31 24.93
C LEU A 39 -2.48 9.98 23.54
N SER A 40 -1.81 9.35 22.57
CA SER A 40 -1.70 9.90 21.22
C SER A 40 -3.07 9.88 20.54
N SER A 41 -3.72 11.04 20.48
CA SER A 41 -4.92 11.25 19.71
C SER A 41 -4.78 12.54 18.90
N LYS A 42 -5.24 12.51 17.64
CA LYS A 42 -5.24 13.69 16.77
C LYS A 42 -6.20 14.77 17.29
N ALA A 43 -7.29 14.35 17.93
CA ALA A 43 -8.24 15.24 18.60
C ALA A 43 -7.97 15.36 20.11
N GLY A 44 -6.77 15.01 20.61
CA GLY A 44 -6.46 15.04 22.04
C GLY A 44 -6.66 16.42 22.71
N LEU A 45 -6.54 17.51 21.93
CA LEU A 45 -6.83 18.88 22.39
C LEU A 45 -8.33 19.20 22.49
N VAL A 46 -9.18 18.49 21.73
CA VAL A 46 -10.64 18.62 21.81
C VAL A 46 -11.17 18.05 23.12
N ASP A 47 -10.59 16.95 23.59
CA ASP A 47 -10.96 16.39 24.89
C ASP A 47 -10.73 17.41 26.03
N ASN A 48 -9.66 18.21 25.92
CA ASN A 48 -9.38 19.30 26.87
C ASN A 48 -10.40 20.44 26.72
N LEU A 49 -10.83 20.76 25.50
CA LEU A 49 -11.90 21.74 25.23
C LEU A 49 -13.25 21.31 25.83
N LEU A 50 -13.59 20.03 25.70
CA LEU A 50 -14.85 19.46 26.18
C LEU A 50 -14.82 19.18 27.69
N GLY A 51 -13.64 19.17 28.31
CA GLY A 51 -13.43 18.77 29.70
C GLY A 51 -13.71 17.28 29.93
N GLN A 52 -13.66 16.46 28.87
CA GLN A 52 -13.98 15.03 28.88
C GLN A 52 -13.02 14.29 27.96
N GLN A 53 -12.50 13.14 28.39
CA GLN A 53 -11.64 12.28 27.56
C GLN A 53 -12.52 11.31 26.76
N ILE A 54 -12.86 11.67 25.52
CA ILE A 54 -13.79 10.90 24.68
C ILE A 54 -13.06 10.34 23.45
N LEU A 55 -12.20 11.15 22.83
CA LEU A 55 -11.49 10.83 21.59
C LEU A 55 -10.04 10.39 21.83
N LYS A 56 -9.56 10.40 23.08
CA LYS A 56 -8.29 9.76 23.47
C LYS A 56 -8.41 8.24 23.37
N THR A 57 -7.57 7.66 22.53
CA THR A 57 -7.34 6.21 22.47
C THR A 57 -6.18 5.89 23.40
N SER A 58 -6.39 5.01 24.37
CA SER A 58 -5.30 4.45 25.17
C SER A 58 -4.51 3.46 24.33
N VAL A 59 -3.20 3.36 24.54
CA VAL A 59 -2.38 2.32 23.88
C VAL A 59 -2.89 0.90 24.22
N LEU A 60 -3.55 0.76 25.37
CA LEU A 60 -4.15 -0.49 25.84
C LEU A 60 -5.44 -0.84 25.09
N ASP A 61 -6.09 0.14 24.45
CA ASP A 61 -7.33 -0.11 23.73
C ASP A 61 -7.06 -0.91 22.46
N ASN A 62 -7.96 -1.84 22.16
CA ASN A 62 -7.94 -2.54 20.88
C ASN A 62 -8.52 -1.63 19.81
N VAL A 63 -7.76 -1.42 18.73
CA VAL A 63 -8.23 -0.62 17.60
C VAL A 63 -9.10 -1.49 16.72
N ASP A 64 -10.39 -1.23 16.76
CA ASP A 64 -11.35 -1.83 15.84
C ASP A 64 -11.36 -1.00 14.54
N VAL A 65 -10.51 -1.40 13.59
CA VAL A 65 -10.44 -0.82 12.23
C VAL A 65 -11.24 -1.66 11.24
N ASP A 66 -11.79 -0.99 10.23
CA ASP A 66 -12.41 -1.68 9.09
C ASP A 66 -11.37 -2.56 8.39
N PRO A 67 -11.68 -3.84 8.09
CA PRO A 67 -10.70 -4.77 7.55
C PRO A 67 -10.28 -4.46 6.11
N GLU A 68 -11.10 -3.75 5.34
CA GLU A 68 -10.80 -3.41 3.94
C GLU A 68 -9.88 -2.18 3.85
N THR A 69 -10.21 -1.13 4.60
CA THR A 69 -9.49 0.15 4.57
C THR A 69 -8.40 0.28 5.63
N LEU A 70 -8.40 -0.59 6.66
CA LEU A 70 -7.56 -0.48 7.86
C LEU A 70 -7.68 0.89 8.55
N CYS A 71 -8.84 1.52 8.40
CA CYS A 71 -9.18 2.80 8.95
C CYS A 71 -10.47 2.73 9.77
N ASN A 72 -10.65 3.69 10.66
CA ASN A 72 -11.86 3.88 11.45
C ASN A 72 -12.14 5.38 11.55
N ILE A 73 -13.42 5.78 11.52
CA ILE A 73 -13.82 7.16 11.79
C ILE A 73 -14.64 7.18 13.06
N GLU A 74 -14.03 7.73 14.10
CA GLU A 74 -14.63 7.94 15.41
C GLU A 74 -15.20 9.34 15.49
N GLY A 75 -16.21 9.57 16.32
CA GLY A 75 -16.80 10.88 16.48
C GLY A 75 -17.47 11.13 17.81
N TYR A 76 -17.81 12.39 18.04
CA TYR A 76 -18.56 12.83 19.22
C TYR A 76 -19.36 14.08 18.88
N TYR A 77 -20.64 14.08 19.23
CA TYR A 77 -21.52 15.25 19.07
C TYR A 77 -21.54 16.06 20.37
N ASP A 78 -21.06 17.31 20.31
CA ASP A 78 -21.19 18.26 21.41
C ASP A 78 -22.48 19.07 21.26
N SER A 79 -23.47 18.75 22.09
CA SER A 79 -24.76 19.43 22.12
C SER A 79 -24.70 20.87 22.64
N LYS A 80 -23.60 21.29 23.28
CA LYS A 80 -23.44 22.68 23.74
C LYS A 80 -23.06 23.61 22.60
N GLN A 81 -22.15 23.17 21.73
CA GLN A 81 -21.69 23.96 20.59
C GLN A 81 -22.42 23.59 19.28
N ASN A 82 -23.23 22.53 19.29
CA ASN A 82 -23.80 21.90 18.10
C ASN A 82 -22.72 21.54 17.06
N VAL A 83 -21.64 20.93 17.53
CA VAL A 83 -20.50 20.53 16.69
C VAL A 83 -20.33 19.02 16.75
N LEU A 84 -20.29 18.39 15.59
CA LEU A 84 -19.87 17.00 15.42
C LEU A 84 -18.36 16.98 15.17
N TYR A 85 -17.63 16.45 16.14
CA TYR A 85 -16.21 16.18 16.01
C TYR A 85 -16.00 14.79 15.41
N LEU A 86 -15.19 14.67 14.36
CA LEU A 86 -14.82 13.39 13.74
C LEU A 86 -13.31 13.22 13.75
N GLN A 87 -12.82 12.00 13.91
CA GLN A 87 -11.40 11.67 13.88
C GLN A 87 -11.18 10.44 13.00
N LEU A 88 -10.36 10.60 11.96
CA LEU A 88 -9.91 9.49 11.12
C LEU A 88 -8.72 8.79 11.77
N CYS A 89 -8.92 7.59 12.30
CA CYS A 89 -7.86 6.70 12.79
C CYS A 89 -7.45 5.72 11.68
N GLY A 90 -6.15 5.54 11.44
CA GLY A 90 -5.69 4.61 10.40
C GLY A 90 -4.19 4.37 10.43
N VAL A 91 -3.64 3.94 9.31
CA VAL A 91 -2.24 3.51 9.15
C VAL A 91 -1.18 4.59 9.44
N PHE A 92 -1.57 5.86 9.39
CA PHE A 92 -0.72 7.01 9.73
C PHE A 92 -0.70 7.33 11.22
N ASP A 93 -1.48 6.60 12.02
CA ASP A 93 -1.39 6.58 13.47
C ASP A 93 -0.50 5.43 13.91
N THR A 94 0.58 5.76 14.63
CA THR A 94 1.57 4.75 14.99
C THR A 94 0.98 3.65 15.88
N HIS A 95 -0.02 3.98 16.71
CA HIS A 95 -0.75 3.01 17.52
C HIS A 95 -1.52 1.98 16.68
N THR A 96 -2.31 2.43 15.69
CA THR A 96 -3.03 1.55 14.77
C THR A 96 -2.07 0.68 13.97
N LEU A 97 -0.99 1.25 13.46
CA LEU A 97 0.01 0.53 12.67
C LEU A 97 0.64 -0.62 13.47
N ILE A 98 1.01 -0.38 14.73
CA ILE A 98 1.57 -1.40 15.61
C ILE A 98 0.55 -2.50 15.90
N LYS A 99 -0.71 -2.14 16.18
CA LYS A 99 -1.77 -3.12 16.46
C LYS A 99 -2.11 -3.99 15.25
N GLN A 100 -1.92 -3.49 14.03
CA GLN A 100 -2.15 -4.24 12.79
C GLN A 100 -0.88 -4.92 12.25
N TYR A 101 0.26 -4.78 12.93
CA TYR A 101 1.55 -5.24 12.42
C TYR A 101 1.59 -6.75 12.12
N GLU A 102 1.06 -7.59 13.01
CA GLU A 102 1.02 -9.04 12.82
C GLU A 102 0.23 -9.45 11.57
N ARG A 103 -0.92 -8.79 11.33
CA ARG A 103 -1.71 -9.00 10.11
C ARG A 103 -0.93 -8.57 8.87
N LEU A 104 -0.24 -7.43 8.95
CA LEU A 104 0.53 -6.90 7.83
C LEU A 104 1.76 -7.77 7.50
N LEU A 105 2.37 -8.45 8.47
CA LEU A 105 3.52 -9.33 8.22
C LEU A 105 3.22 -10.41 7.16
N GLY A 106 2.07 -11.07 7.26
CA GLY A 106 1.68 -12.07 6.26
C GLY A 106 1.49 -11.47 4.86
N GLU A 107 0.84 -10.31 4.76
CA GLU A 107 0.65 -9.62 3.48
C GLU A 107 1.98 -9.08 2.91
N LEU A 108 2.93 -8.70 3.77
CA LEU A 108 4.26 -8.22 3.39
C LEU A 108 5.11 -9.34 2.81
N GLU A 109 5.03 -10.55 3.36
CA GLU A 109 5.73 -11.73 2.83
C GLU A 109 5.17 -12.15 1.46
N GLU A 110 3.85 -12.09 1.27
CA GLU A 110 3.20 -12.50 0.03
C GLU A 110 3.33 -11.46 -1.09
N LYS A 111 3.07 -10.18 -0.80
CA LYS A 111 2.93 -9.12 -1.82
C LYS A 111 4.08 -8.13 -1.86
N GLY A 112 4.92 -8.12 -0.83
CA GLY A 112 6.00 -7.15 -0.67
C GLY A 112 5.56 -5.78 -0.12
N TYR A 113 6.51 -5.06 0.48
CA TYR A 113 6.28 -3.79 1.18
C TYR A 113 5.56 -2.72 0.35
N LEU A 114 6.01 -2.49 -0.89
CA LEU A 114 5.50 -1.37 -1.69
C LEU A 114 4.04 -1.57 -2.11
N SER A 115 3.64 -2.82 -2.40
CA SER A 115 2.26 -3.18 -2.73
C SER A 115 1.35 -2.98 -1.51
N VAL A 116 1.74 -3.52 -0.35
CA VAL A 116 1.00 -3.35 0.91
C VAL A 116 0.90 -1.86 1.26
N TRP A 117 1.99 -1.11 1.17
CA TRP A 117 2.00 0.33 1.48
C TRP A 117 1.11 1.14 0.55
N ALA A 118 1.03 0.79 -0.74
CA ALA A 118 0.10 1.40 -1.68
C ALA A 118 -1.36 1.15 -1.28
N GLN A 119 -1.70 -0.09 -0.90
CA GLN A 119 -3.03 -0.46 -0.41
C GLN A 119 -3.40 0.30 0.88
N LEU A 120 -2.46 0.42 1.82
CA LEU A 120 -2.66 1.19 3.06
C LEU A 120 -2.92 2.68 2.80
N LYS A 121 -2.14 3.29 1.89
CA LYS A 121 -2.38 4.69 1.46
C LYS A 121 -3.72 4.84 0.78
N HIS A 122 -4.12 3.88 -0.05
CA HIS A 122 -5.39 3.90 -0.76
C HIS A 122 -6.58 3.84 0.21
N GLY A 123 -6.56 2.92 1.18
CA GLY A 123 -7.58 2.82 2.22
C GLY A 123 -7.73 4.13 3.00
N TYR A 124 -6.61 4.70 3.46
CA TYR A 124 -6.62 5.98 4.16
C TYR A 124 -7.10 7.15 3.28
N ALA A 125 -6.69 7.20 2.01
CA ALA A 125 -7.11 8.23 1.07
C ALA A 125 -8.63 8.20 0.83
N ARG A 126 -9.24 7.00 0.75
CA ARG A 126 -10.69 6.85 0.63
C ARG A 126 -11.42 7.39 1.85
N SER A 127 -10.98 7.03 3.06
CA SER A 127 -11.52 7.56 4.32
C SER A 127 -11.36 9.08 4.43
N LEU A 128 -10.23 9.61 3.94
CA LEU A 128 -10.00 11.05 3.93
C LEU A 128 -10.88 11.77 2.90
N LEU A 129 -11.07 11.21 1.70
CA LEU A 129 -12.00 11.75 0.69
C LEU A 129 -13.40 11.90 1.25
N PHE A 130 -13.88 10.88 1.97
CA PHE A 130 -15.16 10.93 2.67
C PHE A 130 -15.23 12.09 3.67
N LEU A 131 -14.20 12.32 4.48
CA LEU A 131 -14.16 13.46 5.39
C LEU A 131 -14.22 14.81 4.66
N PHE A 132 -13.52 14.97 3.53
CA PHE A 132 -13.61 16.18 2.69
C PHE A 132 -15.01 16.43 2.11
N SER A 133 -15.84 15.38 1.96
CA SER A 133 -17.21 15.49 1.46
C SER A 133 -18.25 15.91 2.51
N ILE A 134 -17.96 15.76 3.81
CA ILE A 134 -18.94 16.03 4.89
C ILE A 134 -18.52 17.14 5.86
N SER A 135 -17.23 17.50 5.86
CA SER A 135 -16.67 18.42 6.87
C SER A 135 -16.84 19.88 6.49
N HIS A 136 -16.91 20.75 7.49
CA HIS A 136 -16.80 22.20 7.30
C HIS A 136 -15.39 22.67 7.61
N ILE A 137 -14.82 22.16 8.72
CA ILE A 137 -13.45 22.43 9.14
C ILE A 137 -12.71 21.10 9.20
N LEU A 138 -11.50 21.07 8.66
CA LEU A 138 -10.59 19.94 8.71
C LEU A 138 -9.30 20.36 9.39
N ILE A 139 -8.86 19.61 10.39
CA ILE A 139 -7.63 19.88 11.13
C ILE A 139 -6.62 18.80 10.80
N LEU A 140 -5.53 19.19 10.13
CA LEU A 140 -4.39 18.34 9.85
C LEU A 140 -3.47 18.35 11.07
N SER A 141 -3.50 17.26 11.83
CA SER A 141 -2.60 17.03 12.96
C SER A 141 -1.29 16.41 12.49
N HIS A 142 -0.17 16.99 12.89
CA HIS A 142 1.16 16.48 12.60
C HIS A 142 2.04 16.48 13.86
N PRO A 143 2.78 15.39 14.15
CA PRO A 143 3.55 15.28 15.39
C PRO A 143 4.83 16.14 15.39
N SER A 144 5.33 16.55 14.22
CA SER A 144 6.51 17.41 14.10
C SER A 144 6.15 18.90 13.97
N GLN A 145 7.16 19.76 13.79
CA GLN A 145 7.02 21.21 13.61
C GLN A 145 7.06 21.68 12.14
N SER A 146 7.01 20.73 11.20
CA SER A 146 7.22 20.99 9.77
C SER A 146 6.09 20.41 8.94
N PHE A 147 5.66 21.14 7.92
CA PHE A 147 4.67 20.65 6.98
C PHE A 147 5.23 19.49 6.14
N ASP A 148 4.46 18.41 6.02
CA ASP A 148 4.83 17.24 5.25
C ASP A 148 4.39 17.38 3.79
N ILE A 149 5.36 17.46 2.89
CA ILE A 149 5.18 17.69 1.46
C ILE A 149 4.49 16.48 0.78
N SER A 150 4.51 15.28 1.38
CA SER A 150 3.83 14.10 0.84
C SER A 150 2.31 14.29 0.71
N TYR A 151 1.71 15.18 1.52
CA TYR A 151 0.29 15.54 1.40
C TYR A 151 -0.05 16.21 0.06
N ILE A 152 0.91 16.84 -0.63
CA ILE A 152 0.63 17.48 -1.94
C ILE A 152 0.18 16.43 -2.95
N HIS A 153 0.88 15.30 -3.01
CA HIS A 153 0.53 14.23 -3.93
C HIS A 153 -0.84 13.63 -3.57
N LEU A 154 -1.09 13.40 -2.29
CA LEU A 154 -2.37 12.92 -1.78
C LEU A 154 -3.52 13.88 -2.14
N PHE A 155 -3.39 15.18 -1.86
CA PHE A 155 -4.43 16.17 -2.15
C PHE A 155 -4.73 16.30 -3.65
N ARG A 156 -3.73 16.19 -4.53
CA ARG A 156 -3.97 16.15 -5.98
C ARG A 156 -4.78 14.93 -6.39
N ALA A 157 -4.43 13.76 -5.85
CA ALA A 157 -5.15 12.52 -6.14
C ALA A 157 -6.60 12.59 -5.65
N LEU A 158 -6.81 13.12 -4.44
CA LEU A 158 -8.13 13.32 -3.85
C LEU A 158 -8.98 14.30 -4.67
N GLU A 159 -8.43 15.44 -5.09
CA GLU A 159 -9.19 16.42 -5.90
C GLU A 159 -9.59 15.83 -7.25
N HIS A 160 -8.66 15.13 -7.92
CA HIS A 160 -8.94 14.49 -9.19
C HIS A 160 -10.09 13.48 -9.08
N VAL A 161 -10.06 12.64 -8.04
CA VAL A 161 -11.12 11.65 -7.82
C VAL A 161 -12.41 12.30 -7.35
N ARG A 162 -12.36 13.35 -6.53
CA ARG A 162 -13.53 14.15 -6.11
C ARG A 162 -14.33 14.63 -7.31
N LEU A 163 -13.67 15.19 -8.32
CA LEU A 163 -14.31 15.68 -9.54
C LEU A 163 -14.95 14.55 -10.36
N ILE A 164 -14.33 13.37 -10.39
CA ILE A 164 -14.89 12.19 -11.07
C ILE A 164 -16.15 11.70 -10.34
N ILE A 165 -16.14 11.69 -9.00
CA ILE A 165 -17.27 11.15 -8.22
C ILE A 165 -18.40 12.14 -7.99
N GLN A 166 -18.16 13.44 -8.20
CA GLN A 166 -19.12 14.52 -7.95
C GLN A 166 -20.50 14.26 -8.58
N PRO A 167 -20.63 13.88 -9.87
CA PRO A 167 -21.94 13.62 -10.47
C PRO A 167 -22.73 12.51 -9.75
N PHE A 168 -22.04 11.44 -9.33
CA PHE A 168 -22.66 10.33 -8.60
C PHE A 168 -23.06 10.73 -7.18
N THR A 169 -22.19 11.49 -6.50
CA THR A 169 -22.54 12.03 -5.18
C THR A 169 -23.74 12.96 -5.29
N SER A 170 -23.84 13.74 -6.37
CA SER A 170 -24.97 14.66 -6.57
C SER A 170 -26.28 13.95 -6.82
N GLU A 171 -26.26 12.86 -7.59
CA GLU A 171 -27.43 12.03 -7.84
C GLU A 171 -27.94 11.39 -6.54
N LEU A 172 -27.05 10.77 -5.76
CA LEU A 172 -27.42 10.08 -4.52
C LEU A 172 -27.85 11.03 -3.41
N LEU A 173 -27.13 12.14 -3.24
CA LEU A 173 -27.48 13.16 -2.25
C LEU A 173 -28.79 13.86 -2.61
N GLY A 174 -29.10 14.05 -3.89
CA GLY A 174 -30.36 14.63 -4.35
C GLY A 174 -31.61 13.82 -3.97
N GLN A 175 -31.46 12.55 -3.57
CA GLN A 175 -32.56 11.69 -3.09
C GLN A 175 -32.88 11.90 -1.60
N ILE A 176 -32.04 12.64 -0.86
CA ILE A 176 -32.23 12.87 0.57
C ILE A 176 -33.23 14.01 0.78
N ASN A 177 -34.31 13.73 1.51
CA ASN A 177 -35.33 14.72 1.83
C ASN A 177 -34.77 15.83 2.74
N GLY A 178 -34.98 17.08 2.35
CA GLY A 178 -34.54 18.25 3.13
C GLY A 178 -33.06 18.61 2.94
N LEU A 179 -32.34 17.94 2.04
CA LEU A 179 -30.98 18.33 1.69
C LEU A 179 -30.98 19.61 0.85
N ASN A 180 -30.02 20.50 1.13
CA ASN A 180 -29.85 21.72 0.35
C ASN A 180 -29.38 21.40 -1.10
N PRO A 181 -29.96 22.04 -2.13
CA PRO A 181 -29.61 21.77 -3.53
C PRO A 181 -28.15 22.08 -3.88
N ASP A 182 -27.54 23.10 -3.25
CA ASP A 182 -26.14 23.43 -3.47
C ASP A 182 -25.22 22.35 -2.89
N TRP A 183 -25.58 21.76 -1.74
CA TRP A 183 -24.85 20.62 -1.19
C TRP A 183 -24.98 19.42 -2.15
N ALA A 184 -26.20 19.07 -2.55
CA ALA A 184 -26.42 17.98 -3.50
C ALA A 184 -25.56 18.17 -4.76
N PHE A 185 -25.65 19.33 -5.41
CA PHE A 185 -24.91 19.63 -6.64
C PHE A 185 -23.38 19.51 -6.47
N ASN A 186 -22.82 20.06 -5.38
CA ASN A 186 -21.38 20.08 -5.17
C ASN A 186 -20.82 18.78 -4.56
N GLY A 187 -21.67 17.89 -4.05
CA GLY A 187 -21.27 16.67 -3.34
C GLY A 187 -20.68 16.92 -1.94
N ARG A 188 -20.76 18.16 -1.42
CA ARG A 188 -20.23 18.60 -0.12
C ARG A 188 -20.95 19.86 0.39
N PRO A 189 -21.02 20.11 1.73
CA PRO A 189 -21.77 21.24 2.28
C PRO A 189 -21.12 22.60 2.03
N CYS A 190 -19.80 22.63 1.91
CA CYS A 190 -18.99 23.79 1.54
C CYS A 190 -17.63 23.32 1.02
N SER A 191 -16.78 24.25 0.54
CA SER A 191 -15.35 23.94 0.44
C SER A 191 -14.75 23.97 1.85
N PRO A 192 -14.31 22.83 2.41
CA PRO A 192 -13.90 22.79 3.80
C PRO A 192 -12.64 23.63 4.02
N ARG A 193 -12.55 24.24 5.19
CA ARG A 193 -11.38 25.00 5.61
C ARG A 193 -10.37 24.07 6.28
N VAL A 194 -9.13 24.03 5.80
CA VAL A 194 -8.08 23.22 6.42
C VAL A 194 -7.23 24.09 7.36
N LEU A 195 -7.16 23.66 8.62
CA LEU A 195 -6.30 24.19 9.67
C LEU A 195 -5.18 23.20 9.96
N PHE A 196 -4.02 23.69 10.41
CA PHE A 196 -2.85 22.85 10.68
C PHE A 196 -2.50 22.89 12.16
N LEU A 197 -2.41 21.71 12.76
CA LEU A 197 -2.05 21.51 14.16
C LEU A 197 -0.70 20.79 14.22
N PHE A 198 0.33 21.47 14.73
CA PHE A 198 1.64 20.88 14.99
C PHE A 198 1.79 20.58 16.47
N GLN A 199 1.92 19.30 16.83
CA GLN A 199 1.99 18.84 18.24
C GLN A 199 3.37 19.04 18.88
N SER A 200 4.35 19.53 18.12
CA SER A 200 5.69 19.80 18.61
C SER A 200 6.18 21.15 18.09
N CYS A 201 6.85 21.90 18.96
CA CYS A 201 7.59 23.10 18.61
C CYS A 201 9.11 22.94 18.82
N PRO A 202 9.94 23.80 18.24
CA PRO A 202 11.38 23.79 18.51
C PRO A 202 11.67 24.08 19.99
N SER A 203 12.76 23.52 20.53
CA SER A 203 13.13 23.66 21.95
C SER A 203 13.21 25.12 22.42
N ALA A 204 13.58 26.04 21.53
CA ALA A 204 13.63 27.49 21.79
C ALA A 204 12.28 28.10 22.20
N PHE A 205 11.16 27.45 21.86
CA PHE A 205 9.79 27.92 22.15
C PHE A 205 9.09 27.11 23.27
N ARG A 206 9.72 26.04 23.80
CA ARG A 206 9.11 25.12 24.78
C ARG A 206 9.14 25.59 26.24
N LYS A 207 10.00 26.55 26.61
CA LYS A 207 10.17 27.00 28.00
C LYS A 207 10.22 28.52 28.08
N LYS A 208 9.54 29.09 29.09
CA LYS A 208 9.90 30.39 29.65
C LYS A 208 11.37 30.28 30.09
N SER A 209 12.28 30.89 29.34
CA SER A 209 13.69 31.00 29.75
C SER A 209 13.73 31.54 31.19
N LYS A 210 14.67 31.04 32.01
CA LYS A 210 14.96 31.62 33.34
C LYS A 210 15.25 33.13 33.30
N ASN A 211 15.49 33.68 32.10
CA ASN A 211 15.71 35.10 31.83
C ASN A 211 14.48 35.85 31.26
N GLY A 212 13.26 35.32 31.38
CA GLY A 212 12.02 36.06 31.07
C GLY A 212 11.72 36.36 29.60
N ARG A 213 12.61 36.07 28.65
CA ARG A 213 12.35 36.17 27.20
C ARG A 213 11.81 34.85 26.64
N SER A 214 10.49 34.72 26.60
CA SER A 214 9.82 33.76 25.71
C SER A 214 9.88 34.30 24.28
N MET A 215 10.39 33.53 23.32
CA MET A 215 10.26 33.92 21.90
C MET A 215 8.79 33.89 21.49
N ASN A 216 8.38 34.81 20.62
CA ASN A 216 6.97 34.93 20.21
C ASN A 216 6.59 33.77 19.28
N ILE A 217 5.77 32.83 19.77
CA ILE A 217 5.27 31.68 19.01
C ILE A 217 4.48 32.11 17.76
N LYS A 218 3.77 33.25 17.81
CA LYS A 218 3.01 33.77 16.66
C LYS A 218 3.89 34.04 15.46
N LYS A 219 5.15 34.44 15.67
CA LYS A 219 6.10 34.61 14.56
C LYS A 219 6.43 33.29 13.87
N LEU A 220 6.51 32.20 14.62
CA LEU A 220 6.71 30.86 14.06
C LEU A 220 5.46 30.40 13.32
N GLU A 221 4.28 30.59 13.91
CA GLU A 221 2.99 30.26 13.28
C GLU A 221 2.84 30.98 11.93
N HIS A 222 3.01 32.31 11.89
CA HIS A 222 2.96 33.08 10.64
C HIS A 222 4.01 32.62 9.61
N ALA A 223 5.24 32.30 10.05
CA ALA A 223 6.26 31.80 9.14
C ALA A 223 5.88 30.43 8.54
N ILE A 224 5.22 29.57 9.32
CA ILE A 224 4.70 28.28 8.84
C ILE A 224 3.48 28.48 7.93
N GLU A 225 2.59 29.43 8.25
CA GLU A 225 1.46 29.83 7.39
C GLU A 225 1.95 30.24 6.01
N ASP A 226 2.92 31.16 5.96
CA ASP A 226 3.53 31.62 4.71
C ASP A 226 4.15 30.45 3.92
N GLN A 227 4.85 29.53 4.59
CA GLN A 227 5.42 28.36 3.94
C GLN A 227 4.34 27.44 3.37
N ILE A 228 3.32 27.10 4.15
CA ILE A 228 2.22 26.23 3.73
C ILE A 228 1.46 26.87 2.57
N TYR A 229 1.10 28.15 2.69
CA TYR A 229 0.42 28.89 1.63
C TYR A 229 1.24 28.88 0.33
N ASN A 230 2.53 29.20 0.40
CA ASN A 230 3.39 29.21 -0.78
C ASN A 230 3.53 27.83 -1.42
N ILE A 231 3.69 26.78 -0.61
CA ILE A 231 3.79 25.40 -1.09
C ILE A 231 2.49 24.98 -1.79
N LEU A 232 1.34 25.17 -1.16
CA LEU A 232 0.04 24.78 -1.69
C LEU A 232 -0.35 25.59 -2.92
N ARG A 233 0.00 26.88 -2.95
CA ARG A 233 -0.26 27.77 -4.09
C ARG A 233 0.63 27.42 -5.29
N LYS A 234 1.94 27.23 -5.09
CA LYS A 234 2.87 26.82 -6.16
C LYS A 234 2.52 25.43 -6.70
N SER A 235 2.04 24.54 -5.85
CA SER A 235 1.60 23.20 -6.24
C SER A 235 0.17 23.15 -6.80
N ARG A 236 -0.53 24.28 -6.91
CA ARG A 236 -1.91 24.41 -7.42
C ARG A 236 -2.93 23.57 -6.66
N ILE A 237 -2.70 23.30 -5.37
CA ILE A 237 -3.69 22.65 -4.50
C ILE A 237 -4.80 23.63 -4.14
N ILE A 238 -4.42 24.86 -3.81
CA ILE A 238 -5.35 25.97 -3.55
C ILE A 238 -5.34 26.93 -4.73
N THR A 239 -6.54 27.36 -5.15
CA THR A 239 -6.71 28.33 -6.24
C THR A 239 -7.33 29.62 -5.71
N ASN A 240 -7.64 30.57 -6.58
CA ASN A 240 -8.35 31.81 -6.21
C ASN A 240 -9.79 31.55 -5.76
N PHE A 241 -10.38 30.47 -6.27
CA PHE A 241 -11.78 30.12 -6.05
C PHE A 241 -11.84 28.87 -5.18
N SER A 242 -12.28 29.04 -3.94
CA SER A 242 -12.31 27.98 -2.93
C SER A 242 -13.23 26.82 -3.35
N SER A 243 -14.33 27.12 -4.04
CA SER A 243 -15.32 26.14 -4.52
C SER A 243 -14.76 25.11 -5.51
N ASN A 244 -13.74 25.49 -6.29
CA ASN A 244 -13.10 24.63 -7.29
C ASN A 244 -11.92 23.82 -6.74
N SER A 245 -11.55 24.05 -5.48
CA SER A 245 -10.40 23.38 -4.85
C SER A 245 -10.89 22.32 -3.87
N LEU A 246 -10.04 21.36 -3.52
CA LEU A 246 -10.37 20.31 -2.53
C LEU A 246 -10.74 20.93 -1.17
N PHE A 247 -10.03 22.00 -0.81
CA PHE A 247 -10.25 22.76 0.41
C PHE A 247 -9.79 24.20 0.24
N ALA A 248 -10.14 25.02 1.23
CA ALA A 248 -9.74 26.42 1.33
C ALA A 248 -8.80 26.65 2.52
N ILE A 249 -8.02 27.73 2.44
CA ILE A 249 -7.21 28.26 3.54
C ILE A 249 -7.67 29.70 3.82
N PRO A 250 -7.85 30.10 5.08
CA PRO A 250 -8.23 31.46 5.44
C PRO A 250 -7.23 32.50 4.93
N ALA A 251 -7.73 33.59 4.34
CA ALA A 251 -6.86 34.65 3.83
C ALA A 251 -6.38 35.63 4.92
N ASN A 252 -7.25 35.96 5.88
CA ASN A 252 -7.03 37.00 6.89
C ASN A 252 -7.19 36.50 8.33
N GLN A 253 -7.07 35.19 8.53
CA GLN A 253 -7.18 34.56 9.85
C GLN A 253 -6.06 33.56 10.03
N GLU A 254 -5.67 33.38 11.28
CA GLU A 254 -4.70 32.35 11.65
C GLU A 254 -5.24 30.97 11.27
N PHE A 255 -4.41 30.14 10.65
CA PHE A 255 -4.77 28.78 10.26
C PHE A 255 -3.74 27.74 10.66
N VAL A 256 -2.66 28.16 11.33
CA VAL A 256 -1.67 27.28 11.95
C VAL A 256 -1.68 27.47 13.46
N TYR A 257 -1.74 26.35 14.18
CA TYR A 257 -1.53 26.31 15.62
C TYR A 257 -0.37 25.36 15.95
N VAL A 258 0.59 25.86 16.74
CA VAL A 258 1.73 25.08 17.20
C VAL A 258 1.65 24.88 18.71
N GLU A 259 1.62 23.62 19.15
CA GLU A 259 1.60 23.28 20.56
C GLU A 259 2.96 23.63 21.22
N THR A 260 2.91 24.56 22.18
CA THR A 260 4.09 25.09 22.90
C THR A 260 4.39 24.35 24.19
N VAL A 261 3.36 23.84 24.83
CA VAL A 261 3.44 23.11 26.09
C VAL A 261 3.22 21.64 25.77
N GLN A 262 4.13 20.75 26.14
CA GLN A 262 3.90 19.29 26.09
C GLN A 262 2.84 18.82 27.13
N GLY A 263 1.90 19.69 27.50
CA GLY A 263 1.04 19.60 28.68
C GLY A 263 -0.45 19.43 28.36
N GLY A 264 -0.81 18.88 27.20
CA GLY A 264 -2.19 18.47 26.89
C GLY A 264 -2.45 16.96 27.06
N THR A 265 -1.38 16.17 27.10
CA THR A 265 -1.39 14.72 27.35
C THR A 265 -0.45 14.47 28.53
N PHE A 266 -0.99 14.63 29.75
CA PHE A 266 -0.28 14.26 30.97
C PHE A 266 0.20 12.82 30.82
N HIS A 267 1.47 12.63 30.47
CA HIS A 267 2.14 11.40 30.81
C HIS A 267 2.13 11.40 32.34
N TRP A 268 1.22 10.60 32.91
CA TRP A 268 1.04 10.52 34.34
C TRP A 268 2.37 10.26 35.04
N VAL A 269 3.27 9.49 34.42
CA VAL A 269 4.59 9.19 34.98
C VAL A 269 5.46 10.46 35.18
N PRO A 270 5.88 11.21 34.14
CA PRO A 270 6.55 12.50 34.31
C PRO A 270 5.80 13.48 35.22
N TYR A 271 4.48 13.58 35.08
CA TYR A 271 3.70 14.50 35.92
C TYR A 271 3.74 14.12 37.40
N LEU A 272 3.55 12.84 37.72
CA LEU A 272 3.63 12.32 39.09
C LEU A 272 5.05 12.45 39.63
N VAL A 273 6.08 12.19 38.81
CA VAL A 273 7.48 12.35 39.20
C VAL A 273 7.82 13.82 39.46
N ASP A 274 7.44 14.73 38.57
CA ASP A 274 7.67 16.17 38.74
C ASP A 274 6.90 16.70 39.96
N SER A 275 5.65 16.26 40.15
CA SER A 275 4.84 16.59 41.32
C SER A 275 5.49 16.07 42.61
N LEU A 276 5.98 14.83 42.62
CA LEU A 276 6.71 14.25 43.76
C LEU A 276 7.99 15.03 44.03
N VAL A 277 8.74 15.40 42.99
CA VAL A 277 9.96 16.20 43.11
C VAL A 277 9.66 17.58 43.70
N ASP A 278 8.58 18.22 43.27
CA ASP A 278 8.17 19.53 43.80
C ASP A 278 7.64 19.43 45.23
N LEU A 279 6.94 18.34 45.58
CA LEU A 279 6.55 18.03 46.95
C LEU A 279 7.76 17.82 47.86
N CYS A 280 8.83 17.18 47.37
CA CYS A 280 10.07 17.01 48.12
C CYS A 280 10.89 18.31 48.26
N LYS A 281 10.75 19.26 47.33
CA LYS A 281 11.41 20.58 47.42
C LYS A 281 10.70 21.53 48.40
N MET A 282 9.39 21.37 48.56
CA MET A 282 8.61 22.05 49.59
C MET A 282 8.97 21.38 50.93
N GLY A 283 9.85 22.00 51.72
CA GLY A 283 10.23 21.51 53.06
C GLY A 283 9.02 21.32 53.99
N PRO A 284 9.20 20.80 55.23
CA PRO A 284 8.09 20.39 56.10
C PRO A 284 7.21 21.59 56.45
N LEU A 285 6.12 21.77 55.71
CA LEU A 285 5.12 22.81 55.94
C LEU A 285 4.03 22.23 56.83
N SER A 286 3.71 22.98 57.88
CA SER A 286 2.63 22.75 58.83
C SER A 286 1.31 22.42 58.14
N ASN A 287 0.60 21.45 58.70
CA ASN A 287 -0.64 20.80 58.25
C ASN A 287 -1.83 21.70 57.84
N GLU A 288 -1.72 23.02 57.85
CA GLU A 288 -2.87 23.93 57.70
C GLU A 288 -3.18 24.34 56.25
N ASN A 289 -2.31 24.04 55.27
CA ASN A 289 -2.56 24.37 53.86
C ASN A 289 -2.65 23.16 52.91
N LEU A 290 -2.80 21.93 53.43
CA LEU A 290 -3.01 20.74 52.59
C LEU A 290 -4.47 20.65 52.09
N GLN A 291 -4.89 21.54 51.19
CA GLN A 291 -5.94 21.20 50.23
C GLN A 291 -5.33 20.35 49.11
N PHE A 292 -4.95 19.12 49.42
CA PHE A 292 -4.71 18.11 48.38
C PHE A 292 -6.05 17.57 47.92
N GLY A 293 -6.63 18.24 46.93
CA GLY A 293 -7.79 17.74 46.21
C GLY A 293 -7.43 16.48 45.41
N PHE A 294 -7.46 15.31 46.04
CA PHE A 294 -7.60 14.02 45.36
C PHE A 294 -9.03 13.91 44.81
N GLY A 295 -9.33 14.74 43.83
CA GLY A 295 -10.64 14.83 43.21
C GLY A 295 -10.50 15.50 41.86
N TYR A 296 -11.19 14.93 40.87
CA TYR A 296 -11.30 15.38 39.47
C TYR A 296 -11.68 16.86 39.32
N GLU A 297 -12.10 17.53 40.40
CA GLU A 297 -12.50 18.94 40.46
C GLU A 297 -11.34 19.93 40.62
N SER A 298 -10.13 19.50 41.03
CA SER A 298 -8.94 20.38 41.10
C SER A 298 -8.23 20.60 39.75
N LEU A 299 -8.75 20.04 38.65
CA LEU A 299 -8.30 20.35 37.28
C LEU A 299 -8.64 21.78 36.82
N LYS A 300 -9.37 22.55 37.62
CA LYS A 300 -9.32 24.01 37.54
C LYS A 300 -8.02 24.45 38.21
N SER A 301 -6.89 24.28 37.53
CA SER A 301 -5.66 24.93 37.98
C SER A 301 -5.99 26.39 38.19
N GLU A 302 -5.74 26.88 39.41
CA GLU A 302 -5.77 28.31 39.69
C GLU A 302 -5.07 29.03 38.56
N SER A 303 -5.85 29.85 37.89
CA SER A 303 -5.42 30.77 36.86
C SER A 303 -4.51 31.80 37.53
N HIS A 304 -3.25 31.44 37.76
CA HIS A 304 -2.18 32.41 37.85
C HIS A 304 -2.00 33.00 36.45
N SER A 305 -2.79 34.05 36.25
CA SER A 305 -2.70 35.15 35.28
C SER A 305 -1.32 35.39 34.66
N SER A 306 -0.88 34.49 33.77
CA SER A 306 -0.05 34.89 32.64
C SER A 306 -0.95 34.99 31.43
N SER A 307 -1.22 36.21 30.98
CA SER A 307 -1.84 36.56 29.70
C SER A 307 -1.54 35.53 28.60
N SER A 308 -2.46 34.63 28.27
CA SER A 308 -2.24 33.65 27.22
C SER A 308 -3.24 33.86 26.08
N ASP A 309 -2.90 34.78 25.17
CA ASP A 309 -3.56 34.94 23.88
C ASP A 309 -3.46 33.68 22.99
N HIS A 310 -2.53 32.77 23.32
CA HIS A 310 -2.27 31.52 22.60
C HIS A 310 -2.98 30.34 23.28
N SER A 311 -4.16 29.96 22.79
CA SER A 311 -4.94 28.79 23.24
C SER A 311 -5.63 28.12 22.05
N PHE A 312 -5.56 26.79 21.97
CA PHE A 312 -6.21 26.02 20.91
C PHE A 312 -7.72 26.22 20.88
N GLN A 313 -8.36 26.38 22.04
CA GLN A 313 -9.79 26.67 22.12
C GLN A 313 -10.14 27.97 21.39
N LYS A 314 -9.41 29.06 21.66
CA LYS A 314 -9.64 30.35 21.00
C LYS A 314 -9.39 30.25 19.48
N PHE A 315 -8.30 29.58 19.11
CA PHE A 315 -7.93 29.34 17.71
C PHE A 315 -9.01 28.57 16.94
N LEU A 316 -9.61 27.53 17.51
CA LEU A 316 -10.67 26.77 16.83
C LEU A 316 -12.02 27.49 16.87
N GLN A 317 -12.36 28.09 18.01
CA GLN A 317 -13.66 28.74 18.23
C GLN A 317 -13.90 29.88 17.23
N GLN A 318 -12.88 30.68 16.89
CA GLN A 318 -13.05 31.76 15.91
C GLN A 318 -13.57 31.27 14.55
N HIS A 319 -13.16 30.07 14.11
CA HIS A 319 -13.60 29.51 12.84
C HIS A 319 -14.97 28.85 12.95
N ILE A 320 -15.28 28.23 14.09
CA ILE A 320 -16.61 27.68 14.39
C ILE A 320 -17.64 28.83 14.43
N ASP A 321 -17.32 29.92 15.12
CA ASP A 321 -18.19 31.08 15.21
C ASP A 321 -18.42 31.71 13.84
N GLN A 322 -17.35 31.89 13.04
CA GLN A 322 -17.50 32.39 11.68
C GLN A 322 -18.40 31.49 10.83
N ALA A 323 -18.21 30.17 10.91
CA ALA A 323 -18.99 29.20 10.17
C ALA A 323 -20.49 29.32 10.49
N PHE A 324 -20.86 29.42 11.77
CA PHE A 324 -22.26 29.59 12.16
C PHE A 324 -22.87 30.94 11.74
N HIS A 325 -22.09 32.02 11.77
CA HIS A 325 -22.62 33.38 11.54
C HIS A 325 -22.66 33.78 10.07
N LYS A 326 -21.57 33.55 9.33
CA LYS A 326 -21.38 34.08 7.97
C LYS A 326 -21.04 33.00 6.94
N GLY A 327 -20.61 31.82 7.38
CA GLY A 327 -19.99 30.84 6.50
C GLY A 327 -18.56 31.25 6.09
N PHE A 328 -17.99 30.49 5.16
CA PHE A 328 -16.63 30.72 4.68
C PHE A 328 -16.62 31.37 3.30
N ASP A 329 -15.91 32.48 3.20
CA ASP A 329 -15.56 33.13 1.93
C ASP A 329 -14.05 33.35 1.89
N ASP A 330 -13.34 32.27 1.53
CA ASP A 330 -11.87 32.23 1.46
C ASP A 330 -11.38 32.45 0.00
N ASN A 331 -12.19 33.09 -0.84
CA ASN A 331 -11.79 33.44 -2.20
C ASN A 331 -10.78 34.59 -2.18
N VAL A 332 -9.80 34.54 -3.08
CA VAL A 332 -8.76 35.58 -3.20
C VAL A 332 -8.65 36.07 -4.64
N GLY A 333 -8.60 37.39 -4.83
CA GLY A 333 -8.48 38.00 -6.16
C GLY A 333 -9.27 39.30 -6.28
N ARG A 334 -9.12 39.99 -7.42
CA ARG A 334 -9.79 41.28 -7.69
C ARG A 334 -11.28 41.15 -7.99
N HIS A 335 -11.73 39.95 -8.38
CA HIS A 335 -13.12 39.65 -8.72
C HIS A 335 -13.54 38.35 -8.00
N PRO A 336 -13.79 38.39 -6.67
CA PRO A 336 -14.35 37.24 -5.97
C PRO A 336 -15.75 36.93 -6.52
N PRO A 337 -16.16 35.65 -6.55
CA PRO A 337 -17.50 35.29 -6.97
C PRO A 337 -18.51 35.87 -5.97
N THR A 338 -19.66 36.31 -6.45
CA THR A 338 -20.69 36.98 -5.64
C THR A 338 -21.41 36.05 -4.66
N ASN A 339 -21.29 34.73 -4.84
CA ASN A 339 -21.94 33.76 -3.96
C ASN A 339 -21.04 32.52 -3.76
N THR A 340 -20.63 32.29 -2.52
CA THR A 340 -19.94 31.06 -2.10
C THR A 340 -20.95 30.18 -1.40
N PHE A 341 -21.17 28.97 -1.89
CA PHE A 341 -22.11 28.05 -1.26
C PHE A 341 -21.57 27.61 0.10
N PHE A 342 -22.41 27.71 1.12
CA PHE A 342 -22.10 27.26 2.47
C PHE A 342 -23.39 26.81 3.15
N VAL A 343 -23.49 25.52 3.45
CA VAL A 343 -24.70 24.90 3.99
C VAL A 343 -24.44 24.44 5.40
N ILE A 344 -25.27 24.87 6.36
CA ILE A 344 -25.29 24.31 7.71
C ILE A 344 -26.50 23.38 7.81
N PRO A 345 -26.29 22.05 7.78
CA PRO A 345 -27.40 21.11 7.80
C PRO A 345 -27.94 20.88 9.20
N THR A 346 -29.13 20.28 9.28
CA THR A 346 -29.62 19.67 10.52
C THR A 346 -28.91 18.35 10.76
N LEU A 347 -28.82 17.94 12.03
CA LEU A 347 -28.14 16.72 12.43
C LEU A 347 -28.76 15.48 11.75
N GLY A 348 -30.08 15.40 11.63
CA GLY A 348 -30.76 14.31 10.93
C GLY A 348 -30.34 14.17 9.47
N VAL A 349 -30.37 15.28 8.72
CA VAL A 349 -29.97 15.32 7.30
C VAL A 349 -28.48 14.99 7.14
N LEU A 350 -27.63 15.51 8.03
CA LEU A 350 -26.20 15.20 8.03
C LEU A 350 -25.94 13.70 8.21
N MET A 351 -26.63 13.07 9.17
CA MET A 351 -26.43 11.64 9.45
C MET A 351 -26.91 10.75 8.30
N GLU A 352 -27.98 11.13 7.61
CA GLU A 352 -28.42 10.45 6.38
C GLU A 352 -27.40 10.62 5.24
N ALA A 353 -26.88 11.83 5.03
CA ALA A 353 -25.83 12.10 4.05
C ALA A 353 -24.54 11.32 4.36
N ILE A 354 -24.13 11.26 5.64
CA ILE A 354 -23.00 10.46 6.13
C ILE A 354 -23.21 8.99 5.76
N HIS A 355 -24.40 8.43 6.00
CA HIS A 355 -24.68 7.03 5.70
C HIS A 355 -24.56 6.73 4.19
N VAL A 356 -25.17 7.57 3.35
CA VAL A 356 -25.13 7.44 1.88
C VAL A 356 -23.70 7.54 1.36
N LEU A 357 -22.96 8.59 1.76
CA LEU A 357 -21.59 8.82 1.30
C LEU A 357 -20.61 7.78 1.86
N TYR A 358 -20.83 7.27 3.07
CA TYR A 358 -19.99 6.21 3.65
C TYR A 358 -20.13 4.91 2.85
N ASN A 359 -21.37 4.52 2.52
CA ASN A 359 -21.63 3.33 1.71
C ASN A 359 -21.04 3.45 0.30
N LEU A 360 -21.13 4.65 -0.31
CA LEU A 360 -20.52 4.92 -1.60
C LEU A 360 -18.98 4.86 -1.51
N ILE A 361 -18.36 5.68 -0.66
CA ILE A 361 -16.92 5.93 -0.68
C ILE A 361 -16.12 4.83 0.03
N ILE A 362 -16.61 4.34 1.17
CA ILE A 362 -15.88 3.42 2.06
C ILE A 362 -16.26 1.96 1.86
N LYS A 363 -17.53 1.63 1.62
CA LYS A 363 -17.92 0.23 1.37
C LYS A 363 -17.88 -0.18 -0.11
N SER A 364 -17.67 0.77 -1.03
CA SER A 364 -17.54 0.56 -2.50
C SER A 364 -18.68 -0.24 -3.17
N GLY A 365 -19.76 -0.55 -2.46
CA GLY A 365 -20.37 -1.88 -2.59
C GLY A 365 -21.36 -2.10 -3.73
N TYR A 366 -21.72 -1.09 -4.53
CA TYR A 366 -22.90 -1.24 -5.40
C TYR A 366 -22.82 -0.58 -6.78
N ILE A 367 -21.75 0.16 -7.09
CA ILE A 367 -21.71 0.98 -8.31
C ILE A 367 -20.40 0.75 -9.07
N GLU A 368 -20.48 0.08 -10.22
CA GLU A 368 -19.33 -0.19 -11.12
C GLU A 368 -18.55 1.10 -11.47
N LYS A 369 -19.26 2.21 -11.62
CA LYS A 369 -18.66 3.53 -11.90
C LYS A 369 -17.82 4.07 -10.73
N PHE A 370 -18.14 3.70 -9.48
CA PHE A 370 -17.30 4.06 -8.34
C PHE A 370 -16.06 3.15 -8.24
N ALA A 371 -16.18 1.88 -8.66
CA ALA A 371 -15.04 0.96 -8.73
C ALA A 371 -13.94 1.49 -9.67
N SER A 372 -14.30 2.10 -10.80
CA SER A 372 -13.32 2.73 -11.71
C SER A 372 -12.64 3.94 -11.07
N ALA A 373 -13.38 4.82 -10.38
CA ALA A 373 -12.81 5.95 -9.65
C ALA A 373 -11.88 5.50 -8.51
N ASN A 374 -12.23 4.43 -7.79
CA ASN A 374 -11.38 3.80 -6.79
C ASN A 374 -10.09 3.25 -7.37
N SER A 375 -10.15 2.58 -8.53
CA SER A 375 -8.97 2.08 -9.23
C SER A 375 -8.07 3.24 -9.68
N ILE A 376 -8.66 4.34 -10.18
CA ILE A 376 -7.92 5.56 -10.51
C ILE A 376 -7.22 6.13 -9.27
N LEU A 377 -7.89 6.18 -8.12
CA LEU A 377 -7.28 6.65 -6.87
C LEU A 377 -6.06 5.79 -6.49
N HIS A 378 -6.21 4.47 -6.51
CA HIS A 378 -5.12 3.53 -6.23
C HIS A 378 -3.94 3.79 -7.16
N ASN A 379 -4.23 3.84 -8.46
CA ASN A 379 -3.27 4.08 -9.52
C ASN A 379 -2.55 5.44 -9.43
N LEU A 380 -3.19 6.47 -8.88
CA LEU A 380 -2.52 7.76 -8.68
C LEU A 380 -1.54 7.71 -7.52
N LEU A 381 -1.84 6.95 -6.46
CA LEU A 381 -1.03 6.81 -5.25
C LEU A 381 0.05 5.73 -5.36
N ASP A 382 -0.15 4.75 -6.23
CA ASP A 382 0.74 3.62 -6.45
C ASP A 382 1.81 3.93 -7.50
N THR A 383 2.65 4.92 -7.18
CA THR A 383 3.71 5.39 -8.09
C THR A 383 4.84 4.37 -8.25
N ASP A 384 5.12 3.60 -7.20
CA ASP A 384 6.27 2.70 -7.15
C ASP A 384 6.04 1.42 -7.97
N VAL A 385 4.85 0.82 -7.87
CA VAL A 385 4.49 -0.35 -8.68
C VAL A 385 4.40 0.04 -10.15
N LYS A 386 3.79 1.19 -10.48
CA LYS A 386 3.74 1.70 -11.87
C LYS A 386 5.10 1.99 -12.46
N PHE A 387 6.00 2.57 -11.67
CA PHE A 387 7.38 2.78 -12.10
C PHE A 387 8.06 1.45 -12.42
N SER A 388 7.86 0.45 -11.55
CA SER A 388 8.40 -0.89 -11.74
C SER A 388 7.84 -1.58 -12.97
N GLU A 389 6.52 -1.54 -13.17
CA GLU A 389 5.86 -2.09 -14.35
C GLU A 389 6.42 -1.48 -15.64
N ALA A 390 6.44 -0.14 -15.72
CA ALA A 390 6.96 0.56 -16.90
C ALA A 390 8.44 0.25 -17.16
N ARG A 391 9.24 0.11 -16.09
CA ARG A 391 10.67 -0.20 -16.22
C ARG A 391 10.88 -1.65 -16.65
N CYS A 392 10.25 -2.60 -15.98
CA CYS A 392 10.38 -4.03 -16.27
C CYS A 392 9.84 -4.36 -17.66
N SER A 393 8.66 -3.83 -18.03
CA SER A 393 8.08 -3.99 -19.37
C SER A 393 9.01 -3.49 -20.48
N LYS A 394 9.73 -2.38 -20.25
CA LYS A 394 10.71 -1.87 -21.20
C LYS A 394 11.99 -2.72 -21.30
N VAL A 395 12.43 -3.31 -20.20
CA VAL A 395 13.68 -4.09 -20.12
C VAL A 395 13.47 -5.54 -20.57
N LEU A 396 12.27 -6.10 -20.38
CA LEU A 396 11.96 -7.48 -20.72
C LEU A 396 12.31 -7.85 -22.17
N PRO A 397 11.91 -7.05 -23.21
CA PRO A 397 12.29 -7.34 -24.59
C PRO A 397 13.81 -7.35 -24.84
N LEU A 398 14.57 -6.52 -24.11
CA LEU A 398 16.04 -6.49 -24.22
C LEU A 398 16.66 -7.78 -23.67
N ALA A 399 16.15 -8.28 -22.54
CA ALA A 399 16.61 -9.54 -21.96
C ALA A 399 16.25 -10.74 -22.86
N ILE A 400 15.05 -10.76 -23.42
CA ILE A 400 14.62 -11.78 -24.39
C ILE A 400 15.50 -11.74 -25.64
N ALA A 401 15.80 -10.55 -26.18
CA ALA A 401 16.70 -10.42 -27.33
C ALA A 401 18.10 -10.95 -27.02
N THR A 402 18.61 -10.70 -25.81
CA THR A 402 19.91 -11.21 -25.34
C THR A 402 19.93 -12.74 -25.25
N TYR A 403 18.83 -13.36 -24.82
CA TYR A 403 18.68 -14.81 -24.84
C TYR A 403 18.69 -15.35 -26.28
N GLN A 404 17.96 -14.69 -27.20
CA GLN A 404 17.79 -15.12 -28.59
C GLN A 404 19.03 -14.86 -29.47
N GLU A 405 20.01 -14.11 -28.97
CA GLU A 405 21.19 -13.72 -29.73
C GLU A 405 22.14 -14.91 -29.99
N ASN A 406 22.39 -15.18 -31.28
CA ASN A 406 23.33 -16.20 -31.74
C ASN A 406 23.02 -17.61 -31.17
N LEU A 407 21.75 -17.99 -31.15
CA LEU A 407 21.32 -19.34 -30.74
C LEU A 407 21.53 -20.37 -31.86
N PRO A 408 22.08 -21.57 -31.54
CA PRO A 408 22.04 -22.71 -32.44
C PRO A 408 20.60 -23.10 -32.84
N PRO A 409 20.41 -23.81 -33.96
CA PRO A 409 19.09 -24.30 -34.36
C PRO A 409 18.51 -25.26 -33.31
N HIS A 410 19.33 -26.16 -32.76
CA HIS A 410 18.97 -27.07 -31.67
C HIS A 410 20.08 -27.08 -30.61
N TYR A 411 19.71 -27.10 -29.33
CA TYR A 411 20.68 -27.06 -28.23
C TYR A 411 20.18 -27.77 -26.97
N THR A 412 21.13 -28.14 -26.10
CA THR A 412 20.89 -28.85 -24.83
C THR A 412 20.25 -27.96 -23.77
N LYS A 413 19.65 -28.58 -22.76
CA LYS A 413 19.15 -27.94 -21.55
C LYS A 413 20.24 -27.17 -20.82
N GLY A 414 21.44 -27.72 -20.70
CA GLY A 414 22.57 -27.01 -20.07
C GLY A 414 23.05 -25.78 -20.84
N TYR A 415 22.82 -25.70 -22.16
CA TYR A 415 23.06 -24.47 -22.93
C TYR A 415 21.91 -23.47 -22.74
N HIS A 416 20.66 -23.95 -22.73
CA HIS A 416 19.48 -23.17 -22.40
C HIS A 416 19.62 -22.46 -21.04
N GLU A 417 19.90 -23.20 -19.97
CA GLU A 417 20.01 -22.69 -18.60
C GLU A 417 21.10 -21.60 -18.49
N ARG A 418 22.25 -21.79 -19.15
CA ARG A 418 23.31 -20.76 -19.19
C ARG A 418 22.88 -19.49 -19.91
N ARG A 419 22.12 -19.62 -21.00
CA ARG A 419 21.58 -18.48 -21.74
C ARG A 419 20.49 -17.77 -20.96
N VAL A 420 19.63 -18.49 -20.26
CA VAL A 420 18.62 -17.92 -19.34
C VAL A 420 19.32 -17.16 -18.21
N ALA A 421 20.33 -17.74 -17.56
CA ALA A 421 21.10 -17.07 -16.51
C ALA A 421 21.76 -15.77 -17.01
N HIS A 422 22.27 -15.76 -18.25
CA HIS A 422 22.81 -14.53 -18.85
C HIS A 422 21.72 -13.48 -19.10
N ALA A 423 20.56 -13.87 -19.64
CA ALA A 423 19.44 -12.96 -19.86
C ALA A 423 18.89 -12.39 -18.53
N LEU A 424 18.80 -13.22 -17.49
CA LEU A 424 18.42 -12.80 -16.14
C LEU A 424 19.43 -11.81 -15.54
N SER A 425 20.73 -12.02 -15.77
CA SER A 425 21.77 -11.08 -15.34
C SER A 425 21.57 -9.70 -15.99
N VAL A 426 21.37 -9.66 -17.31
CA VAL A 426 21.09 -8.40 -18.04
C VAL A 426 19.80 -7.75 -17.56
N PHE A 427 18.75 -8.54 -17.31
CA PHE A 427 17.49 -8.05 -16.74
C PHE A 427 17.71 -7.41 -15.37
N GLY A 428 18.42 -8.09 -14.46
CA GLY A 428 18.71 -7.61 -13.10
C GLY A 428 19.52 -6.32 -13.05
N VAL A 429 20.40 -6.07 -14.03
CA VAL A 429 21.14 -4.79 -14.12
C VAL A 429 20.18 -3.61 -14.33
N HIS A 430 19.10 -3.79 -15.08
CA HIS A 430 18.26 -2.69 -15.55
C HIS A 430 16.85 -2.62 -14.94
N ALA A 431 16.31 -3.74 -14.47
CA ALA A 431 14.98 -3.84 -13.87
C ALA A 431 14.98 -3.34 -12.42
N ARG A 432 13.92 -2.65 -11.99
CA ARG A 432 13.82 -2.06 -10.64
C ARG A 432 12.38 -2.11 -10.13
N GLY A 433 12.21 -2.19 -8.82
CA GLY A 433 10.93 -2.05 -8.11
C GLY A 433 10.26 -3.38 -7.73
N PRO A 434 9.03 -3.33 -7.19
CA PRO A 434 8.39 -4.50 -6.57
C PRO A 434 7.96 -5.60 -7.55
N LEU A 435 7.81 -5.31 -8.85
CA LEU A 435 7.36 -6.29 -9.84
C LEU A 435 8.52 -7.06 -10.50
N VAL A 436 9.76 -6.86 -10.07
CA VAL A 436 10.94 -7.49 -10.70
C VAL A 436 10.82 -9.02 -10.72
N GLU A 437 10.46 -9.64 -9.59
CA GLU A 437 10.33 -11.10 -9.48
C GLU A 437 9.27 -11.66 -10.43
N ASN A 438 8.11 -10.99 -10.56
CA ASN A 438 7.05 -11.42 -11.49
C ASN A 438 7.55 -11.42 -12.94
N TYR A 439 8.31 -10.40 -13.33
CA TYR A 439 8.90 -10.30 -14.66
C TYR A 439 10.10 -11.24 -14.87
N VAL A 440 10.81 -11.63 -13.81
CA VAL A 440 11.83 -12.69 -13.85
C VAL A 440 11.18 -14.02 -14.20
N THR A 441 10.11 -14.40 -13.50
CA THR A 441 9.35 -15.62 -13.80
C THR A 441 8.79 -15.60 -15.21
N GLN A 442 8.28 -14.44 -15.66
CA GLN A 442 7.83 -14.27 -17.05
C GLN A 442 8.96 -14.46 -18.06
N LEU A 443 10.14 -13.89 -17.81
CA LEU A 443 11.31 -14.04 -18.68
C LEU A 443 11.77 -15.50 -18.77
N GLU A 444 11.82 -16.21 -17.65
CA GLU A 444 12.14 -17.64 -17.62
C GLU A 444 11.12 -18.45 -18.43
N HIS A 445 9.84 -18.19 -18.23
CA HIS A 445 8.76 -18.83 -18.97
C HIS A 445 8.86 -18.60 -20.49
N ASP A 446 9.10 -17.36 -20.91
CA ASP A 446 9.23 -17.00 -22.33
C ASP A 446 10.47 -17.67 -22.97
N CYS A 447 11.59 -17.75 -22.23
CA CYS A 447 12.79 -18.44 -22.70
C CYS A 447 12.59 -19.95 -22.83
N GLU A 448 11.90 -20.56 -21.86
CA GLU A 448 11.55 -21.98 -21.83
C GLU A 448 10.61 -22.33 -22.98
N LEU A 449 9.57 -21.51 -23.20
CA LEU A 449 8.65 -21.65 -24.32
C LEU A 449 9.38 -21.58 -25.66
N HIS A 450 10.31 -20.63 -25.81
CA HIS A 450 11.12 -20.50 -27.02
C HIS A 450 12.01 -21.74 -27.26
N TRP A 451 12.54 -22.36 -26.20
CA TRP A 451 13.36 -23.57 -26.32
C TRP A 451 12.53 -24.81 -26.65
N LYS A 452 11.39 -24.99 -25.98
CA LYS A 452 10.43 -26.07 -26.23
C LYS A 452 9.77 -26.00 -27.61
N ASN A 453 9.79 -24.83 -28.26
CA ASN A 453 9.30 -24.65 -29.62
C ASN A 453 10.27 -25.23 -30.68
N GLY A 454 10.51 -26.54 -30.62
CA GLY A 454 11.26 -27.29 -31.63
C GLY A 454 12.78 -27.09 -31.63
N ARG A 455 13.36 -26.38 -30.64
CA ARG A 455 14.80 -26.10 -30.55
C ARG A 455 15.55 -27.05 -29.60
N GLN A 456 14.88 -28.07 -29.09
CA GLN A 456 15.47 -29.03 -28.18
C GLN A 456 16.37 -30.02 -28.93
N MET A 457 17.54 -30.31 -28.38
CA MET A 457 18.43 -31.36 -28.86
C MET A 457 18.23 -32.64 -28.05
N CYS A 458 18.39 -33.80 -28.69
CA CYS A 458 18.39 -35.08 -28.01
C CYS A 458 19.63 -35.21 -27.10
N GLU A 459 19.43 -35.50 -25.81
CA GLU A 459 20.52 -35.59 -24.83
C GLU A 459 20.91 -37.04 -24.50
N VAL A 460 20.42 -38.01 -25.27
CA VAL A 460 20.73 -39.42 -25.10
C VAL A 460 22.21 -39.66 -25.40
N LEU A 461 22.88 -40.38 -24.51
CA LEU A 461 24.28 -40.75 -24.66
C LEU A 461 24.39 -42.11 -25.36
N SER A 462 25.38 -42.25 -26.24
CA SER A 462 25.78 -43.55 -26.78
C SER A 462 26.38 -44.44 -25.69
N LEU A 463 26.52 -45.73 -25.97
CA LEU A 463 27.20 -46.66 -25.07
C LEU A 463 28.67 -46.30 -24.83
N THR A 464 29.25 -45.42 -25.66
CA THR A 464 30.60 -44.88 -25.50
C THR A 464 30.64 -43.51 -24.82
N GLY A 465 29.47 -42.94 -24.46
CA GLY A 465 29.36 -41.69 -23.71
C GLY A 465 29.23 -40.43 -24.55
N ASN A 466 29.06 -40.52 -25.87
CA ASN A 466 28.89 -39.34 -26.73
C ASN A 466 27.40 -38.97 -26.87
N PRO A 467 27.02 -37.69 -26.79
CA PRO A 467 25.63 -37.27 -26.92
C PRO A 467 25.13 -37.34 -28.36
N CYS A 468 23.83 -37.59 -28.51
CA CYS A 468 23.13 -37.49 -29.79
C CYS A 468 23.18 -36.04 -30.32
N THR A 469 23.40 -35.87 -31.62
CA THR A 469 23.46 -34.55 -32.28
C THR A 469 22.16 -34.18 -33.01
N LYS A 470 21.13 -35.02 -32.89
CA LYS A 470 19.84 -34.83 -33.57
C LYS A 470 18.89 -33.96 -32.73
N PRO A 471 17.92 -33.26 -33.37
CA PRO A 471 16.82 -32.61 -32.63
C PRO A 471 16.07 -33.63 -31.79
N LEU A 472 15.33 -33.20 -30.77
CA LEU A 472 14.55 -34.11 -29.93
C LEU A 472 13.65 -35.00 -30.81
N HIS A 473 13.79 -36.31 -30.64
CA HIS A 473 13.19 -37.31 -31.51
C HIS A 473 12.81 -38.56 -30.70
N LYS A 474 11.93 -39.39 -31.26
CA LYS A 474 11.71 -40.75 -30.76
C LYS A 474 12.85 -41.62 -31.28
N GLY A 475 13.62 -42.21 -30.37
CA GLY A 475 14.65 -43.20 -30.72
C GLY A 475 14.00 -44.46 -31.28
N GLY A 476 14.45 -44.90 -32.46
CA GLY A 476 14.16 -46.24 -32.94
C GLY A 476 15.03 -47.25 -32.18
N SER A 477 14.42 -48.37 -31.78
CA SER A 477 15.02 -49.48 -31.02
C SER A 477 15.51 -49.19 -29.59
N GLY A 478 14.60 -49.40 -28.63
CA GLY A 478 14.95 -49.73 -27.23
C GLY A 478 14.94 -48.55 -26.27
N GLU A 479 13.83 -48.42 -25.54
CA GLU A 479 13.70 -47.81 -24.21
C GLU A 479 14.65 -46.65 -23.89
N THR A 480 14.24 -45.43 -24.25
CA THR A 480 14.71 -44.25 -23.53
C THR A 480 13.65 -43.82 -22.53
N SER A 481 14.04 -43.94 -21.27
CA SER A 481 13.41 -43.34 -20.08
C SER A 481 13.39 -41.82 -20.21
N ILE A 482 12.39 -41.29 -20.92
CA ILE A 482 12.01 -39.89 -20.79
C ILE A 482 11.11 -39.84 -19.57
N HIS A 483 11.60 -39.24 -18.48
CA HIS A 483 10.84 -38.99 -17.27
C HIS A 483 9.43 -38.48 -17.62
N GLU A 484 8.44 -39.11 -17.00
CA GLU A 484 7.01 -38.93 -17.22
C GLU A 484 6.56 -37.51 -16.86
N ALA A 485 6.58 -36.61 -17.84
CA ALA A 485 5.75 -35.42 -17.85
C ALA A 485 5.44 -35.09 -19.32
N ASP A 486 4.18 -34.81 -19.63
CA ASP A 486 3.68 -34.35 -20.94
C ASP A 486 3.53 -35.42 -22.04
N THR A 487 2.57 -36.33 -21.81
CA THR A 487 2.10 -37.36 -22.75
C THR A 487 1.48 -36.82 -24.05
N ASN A 488 1.08 -35.54 -24.12
CA ASN A 488 0.45 -34.97 -25.33
C ASN A 488 1.46 -34.48 -26.40
N PHE A 489 2.66 -34.02 -26.01
CA PHE A 489 3.71 -33.60 -26.96
C PHE A 489 4.44 -34.78 -27.63
N LYS A 490 4.23 -36.00 -27.13
CA LYS A 490 4.89 -37.20 -27.63
C LYS A 490 4.38 -37.62 -29.01
N ALA A 491 3.18 -37.27 -29.44
CA ALA A 491 2.64 -37.77 -30.72
C ALA A 491 3.38 -37.19 -31.95
N GLU A 492 3.84 -35.94 -31.88
CA GLU A 492 4.30 -35.15 -33.04
C GLU A 492 5.82 -35.19 -33.28
N LEU A 493 6.61 -35.81 -32.40
CA LEU A 493 8.06 -35.88 -32.56
C LEU A 493 8.48 -36.81 -33.71
N PRO A 494 9.49 -36.44 -34.51
CA PRO A 494 10.00 -37.27 -35.59
C PRO A 494 10.61 -38.57 -35.03
N ILE A 495 10.46 -39.66 -35.76
CA ILE A 495 11.07 -40.96 -35.45
C ILE A 495 12.41 -41.04 -36.18
N MET A 496 13.50 -41.12 -35.43
CA MET A 496 14.85 -41.16 -35.98
C MET A 496 15.75 -42.05 -35.11
N GLU A 497 16.74 -42.69 -35.72
CA GLU A 497 17.82 -43.36 -34.98
C GLU A 497 18.74 -42.34 -34.31
N HIS A 498 19.25 -42.64 -33.12
CA HIS A 498 20.24 -41.78 -32.47
C HIS A 498 21.55 -41.74 -33.27
N CYS A 499 22.26 -40.61 -33.22
CA CYS A 499 23.54 -40.44 -33.91
C CYS A 499 24.40 -39.43 -33.15
N SER A 500 25.61 -39.81 -32.75
CA SER A 500 26.57 -38.89 -32.12
C SER A 500 27.51 -38.23 -33.14
N GLY A 501 27.45 -38.65 -34.42
CA GLY A 501 28.40 -38.26 -35.46
C GLY A 501 29.79 -38.90 -35.34
N VAL A 502 30.07 -39.61 -34.23
CA VAL A 502 31.34 -40.32 -34.03
C VAL A 502 31.34 -41.62 -34.83
N ARG A 503 32.48 -41.91 -35.47
CA ARG A 503 32.70 -43.12 -36.26
C ARG A 503 33.96 -43.83 -35.78
N TYR A 504 33.84 -45.13 -35.60
CA TYR A 504 34.92 -46.03 -35.25
C TYR A 504 35.28 -46.92 -36.45
N ILE A 505 36.49 -47.49 -36.45
CA ILE A 505 36.86 -48.53 -37.41
C ILE A 505 36.75 -49.86 -36.68
N SER A 506 36.04 -50.81 -37.26
CA SER A 506 35.86 -52.16 -36.70
C SER A 506 36.05 -53.21 -37.78
N ALA A 507 36.56 -54.38 -37.41
CA ALA A 507 36.75 -55.49 -38.32
C ALA A 507 35.53 -56.43 -38.31
N CYS A 508 35.33 -57.19 -39.39
CA CYS A 508 34.34 -58.27 -39.42
C CYS A 508 34.72 -59.39 -38.44
N ASN A 509 33.80 -60.34 -38.21
CA ASN A 509 34.00 -61.44 -37.26
C ASN A 509 35.25 -62.29 -37.53
N CYS A 510 35.73 -62.38 -38.77
CA CYS A 510 36.97 -63.09 -39.12
C CYS A 510 38.22 -62.20 -39.23
N GLY A 511 38.08 -60.89 -38.99
CA GLY A 511 39.18 -59.92 -39.04
C GLY A 511 39.65 -59.50 -40.44
N ARG A 512 39.16 -60.14 -41.52
CA ARG A 512 39.68 -59.94 -42.90
C ARG A 512 39.29 -58.61 -43.54
N LYS A 513 38.16 -58.04 -43.17
CA LYS A 513 37.65 -56.76 -43.71
C LYS A 513 37.42 -55.78 -42.57
N GLN A 514 37.82 -54.53 -42.77
CA GLN A 514 37.51 -53.42 -41.88
C GLN A 514 36.45 -52.52 -42.50
N GLY A 515 35.59 -51.96 -41.66
CA GLY A 515 34.53 -51.04 -42.05
C GLY A 515 34.38 -49.89 -41.06
N SER A 516 33.82 -48.79 -41.54
CA SER A 516 33.39 -47.68 -40.70
C SER A 516 32.13 -48.08 -39.94
N ARG A 517 32.17 -47.97 -38.61
CA ARG A 517 31.09 -48.29 -37.70
C ARG A 517 30.63 -47.04 -36.97
N GLU A 518 29.33 -46.79 -36.97
CA GLU A 518 28.75 -45.69 -36.20
C GLU A 518 28.75 -45.98 -34.69
N ASP A 519 28.81 -44.92 -33.89
CA ASP A 519 28.75 -45.02 -32.44
C ASP A 519 27.43 -45.66 -31.96
N PRO A 520 27.48 -46.80 -31.25
CA PRO A 520 26.27 -47.55 -30.92
C PRO A 520 25.49 -46.93 -29.75
N PHE A 521 24.18 -46.80 -29.93
CA PHE A 521 23.25 -46.40 -28.87
C PHE A 521 22.51 -47.59 -28.23
N THR A 522 22.53 -48.76 -28.87
CA THR A 522 21.93 -49.98 -28.34
C THR A 522 22.95 -51.12 -28.33
N VAL A 523 22.76 -52.10 -27.44
CA VAL A 523 23.61 -53.29 -27.35
C VAL A 523 23.57 -54.10 -28.65
N ARG A 524 22.44 -54.07 -29.38
CA ARG A 524 22.28 -54.76 -30.66
C ARG A 524 23.08 -54.09 -31.77
N ASN A 525 22.96 -52.77 -31.91
CA ASN A 525 23.81 -51.99 -32.81
C ASN A 525 25.29 -52.14 -32.41
N ALA A 526 25.56 -52.38 -31.12
CA ALA A 526 26.90 -52.55 -30.62
C ALA A 526 27.57 -53.87 -31.04
N ASN A 527 26.81 -54.96 -31.03
CA ASN A 527 27.37 -56.31 -31.06
C ASN A 527 26.86 -57.18 -32.22
N TYR A 528 25.85 -56.73 -32.97
CA TYR A 528 25.17 -57.58 -33.93
C TYR A 528 25.02 -56.93 -35.32
N ASP A 529 24.24 -55.84 -35.45
CA ASP A 529 23.77 -55.37 -36.75
C ASP A 529 24.93 -55.00 -37.70
N PHE A 530 25.94 -54.26 -37.20
CA PHE A 530 27.14 -53.92 -37.98
C PHE A 530 27.94 -55.14 -38.44
N TYR A 531 28.14 -56.12 -37.55
CA TYR A 531 28.96 -57.29 -37.84
C TYR A 531 28.26 -58.25 -38.80
N GLN A 532 26.92 -58.30 -38.78
CA GLN A 532 26.14 -59.05 -39.77
C GLN A 532 26.30 -58.44 -41.17
N LEU A 533 26.10 -57.12 -41.31
CA LEU A 533 26.27 -56.40 -42.58
C LEU A 533 27.69 -56.55 -43.13
N LEU A 534 28.72 -56.24 -42.34
CA LEU A 534 30.11 -56.32 -42.78
C LEU A 534 30.55 -57.77 -43.02
N GLY A 535 29.98 -58.73 -42.29
CA GLY A 535 30.23 -60.15 -42.46
C GLY A 535 29.72 -60.68 -43.80
N SER A 536 28.53 -60.27 -44.21
CA SER A 536 27.95 -60.62 -45.51
C SER A 536 28.78 -60.05 -46.66
N GLU A 537 29.21 -58.79 -46.57
CA GLU A 537 30.12 -58.20 -47.56
C GLU A 537 31.51 -58.84 -47.59
N CYS A 538 31.97 -59.40 -46.48
CA CYS A 538 33.25 -60.11 -46.39
C CYS A 538 33.13 -61.58 -46.86
N GLY A 539 31.92 -62.15 -46.91
CA GLY A 539 31.68 -63.57 -47.13
C GLY A 539 32.03 -64.45 -45.92
N CYS A 540 32.25 -63.87 -44.73
CA CYS A 540 32.66 -64.63 -43.55
C CYS A 540 31.48 -65.30 -42.81
N GLU A 541 30.26 -65.10 -43.29
CA GLU A 541 29.06 -65.75 -42.73
C GLU A 541 29.07 -67.27 -42.91
N MET A 542 29.82 -67.75 -43.91
CA MET A 542 29.99 -69.16 -44.28
C MET A 542 31.06 -69.88 -43.44
N LEU A 543 31.75 -69.16 -42.55
CA LEU A 543 32.76 -69.74 -41.66
C LEU A 543 32.10 -70.35 -40.43
N ASP A 544 32.75 -71.35 -39.85
CA ASP A 544 32.31 -71.96 -38.60
C ASP A 544 32.23 -70.91 -37.48
N ARG A 545 31.05 -70.84 -36.84
CA ARG A 545 30.79 -69.91 -35.75
C ARG A 545 31.01 -70.59 -34.41
N ILE A 546 31.89 -70.02 -33.60
CA ILE A 546 32.07 -70.46 -32.21
C ILE A 546 30.96 -69.82 -31.39
N VAL A 547 30.04 -70.65 -30.88
CA VAL A 547 29.00 -70.21 -29.96
C VAL A 547 29.61 -70.17 -28.56
N PHE A 548 29.73 -68.97 -28.02
CA PHE A 548 30.09 -68.78 -26.63
C PHE A 548 28.85 -68.97 -25.75
N PRO A 549 29.00 -69.57 -24.55
CA PRO A 549 27.90 -69.66 -23.60
C PRO A 549 27.45 -68.25 -23.22
N VAL A 550 26.19 -67.93 -23.54
CA VAL A 550 25.52 -66.70 -23.10
C VAL A 550 24.90 -66.98 -21.74
N PHE A 551 24.92 -66.00 -20.85
CA PHE A 551 24.29 -66.15 -19.54
C PHE A 551 22.79 -66.44 -19.69
N GLU A 552 22.37 -67.61 -19.21
CA GLU A 552 20.97 -67.98 -19.09
C GLU A 552 20.55 -67.80 -17.62
N PRO A 553 19.59 -66.91 -17.33
CA PRO A 553 19.15 -66.72 -15.97
C PRO A 553 18.48 -67.99 -15.43
N SER A 554 18.85 -68.38 -14.22
CA SER A 554 18.37 -69.60 -13.56
C SER A 554 16.89 -69.54 -13.18
N THR A 555 16.27 -68.35 -13.24
CA THR A 555 14.89 -68.07 -12.85
C THR A 555 14.22 -67.10 -13.83
N LYS A 556 12.90 -67.24 -14.00
CA LYS A 556 12.09 -66.40 -14.91
C LYS A 556 11.99 -64.92 -14.48
N ASP A 557 12.37 -64.61 -13.24
CA ASP A 557 12.28 -63.27 -12.64
C ASP A 557 13.60 -62.46 -12.73
N PHE A 558 14.58 -62.92 -13.51
CA PHE A 558 15.85 -62.23 -13.65
C PHE A 558 15.73 -61.03 -14.60
N ASN A 559 15.71 -59.83 -14.03
CA ASN A 559 15.81 -58.58 -14.80
C ASN A 559 17.28 -58.17 -14.94
N PHE A 560 17.73 -58.02 -16.19
CA PHE A 560 18.96 -57.28 -16.48
C PHE A 560 18.72 -55.81 -16.08
N ARG A 561 19.45 -55.33 -15.07
CA ARG A 561 19.46 -53.91 -14.71
C ARG A 561 20.25 -53.08 -15.69
#